data_AF-A0A6G0ZM64-F1
#
_entry.id   AF-A0A6G0ZM64-F1
#
_cell.length_a   1.000
_cell.length_b   1.000
_cell.length_c   1.000
_cell.angle_alpha   90.00
_cell.angle_beta   90.00
_cell.angle_gamma   90.00
#
_symmetry.space_group_name_H-M   'P 1'
#
loop_
_entity.id
_entity.type
_entity.pdbx_description
1 polymer ?
#
loop_
_entity_poly.entity_id
_entity_poly.type
_entity_poly.pdbx_seq_one_letter_code
_entity_poly.pdbx_strand_id
1 'polypeptide(L)'
;MADTINLSLELNRHSLYSEYNLKLNPVTLDDDGVYQCQVGTGKRDEPAIRSRKATLTVLVPPNRPRITQGDKIYTTENSPIELECISEGGKPQAEVSAEAFHVFIILLSWQ
;
A
#
# COMPACT_ATOMS: atom_id res chain seq x y z
N MET A 1 -37.53 -15.37 11.13
CA MET A 1 -37.24 -14.19 11.98
C MET A 1 -35.78 -13.87 11.77
N ALA A 2 -35.47 -12.76 11.10
CA ALA A 2 -34.09 -12.33 10.88
C ALA A 2 -33.65 -11.53 12.10
N ASP A 3 -32.75 -12.10 12.90
CA ASP A 3 -32.19 -11.42 14.06
C ASP A 3 -31.32 -10.25 13.57
N THR A 4 -31.71 -9.04 13.98
CA THR A 4 -31.01 -7.80 13.62
C THR A 4 -29.67 -7.76 14.36
N ILE A 5 -28.57 -7.82 13.63
CA ILE A 5 -27.23 -7.53 14.19
C ILE A 5 -27.06 -6.02 14.18
N ASN A 6 -27.14 -5.40 15.36
CA ASN A 6 -26.74 -4.02 15.58
C ASN A 6 -25.21 -3.96 15.61
N LEU A 7 -24.59 -3.88 14.43
CA LEU A 7 -23.30 -3.21 14.32
C LEU A 7 -23.61 -1.72 14.33
N SER A 8 -23.50 -1.10 15.50
CA SER A 8 -23.43 0.36 15.63
C SER A 8 -22.10 0.83 15.03
N LEU A 9 -21.99 0.79 13.71
CA LEU A 9 -20.99 1.52 12.97
C LEU A 9 -21.65 2.85 12.63
N GLU A 10 -21.48 3.86 13.48
CA GLU A 10 -21.43 5.21 12.96
C GLU A 10 -20.35 5.18 11.86
N LEU A 11 -20.73 5.39 10.59
CA LEU A 11 -19.94 5.97 9.49
C LEU A 11 -20.52 5.50 8.14
N ASN A 12 -20.89 6.47 7.30
CA ASN A 12 -21.41 6.34 5.92
C ASN A 12 -20.53 5.52 4.94
N ARG A 13 -19.46 4.84 5.39
CA ARG A 13 -18.45 4.12 4.59
C ARG A 13 -18.41 2.60 4.83
N HIS A 14 -19.12 2.10 5.84
CA HIS A 14 -19.15 0.68 6.18
C HIS A 14 -20.56 0.12 5.95
N SER A 15 -20.67 -0.96 5.18
CA SER A 15 -21.95 -1.64 4.95
C SER A 15 -21.81 -3.12 5.29
N LEU A 16 -22.81 -3.65 5.99
CA LEU A 16 -23.08 -5.08 5.99
C LEU A 16 -23.98 -5.40 4.80
N TYR A 17 -23.67 -6.46 4.07
CA TYR A 17 -24.55 -6.98 3.02
C TYR A 17 -24.55 -8.51 3.10
N SER A 18 -25.67 -9.13 2.68
CA SER A 18 -25.95 -10.58 2.56
C SER A 18 -24.97 -11.49 3.33
N GLU A 19 -25.44 -12.11 4.42
CA GLU A 19 -24.61 -12.95 5.31
C GLU A 19 -23.61 -12.17 6.20
N TYR A 20 -23.90 -10.92 6.57
CA TYR A 20 -23.11 -10.12 7.53
C TYR A 20 -21.65 -9.87 7.11
N ASN A 21 -21.41 -9.74 5.80
CA ASN A 21 -20.09 -9.42 5.26
C ASN A 21 -19.74 -7.94 5.45
N LEU A 22 -18.50 -7.65 5.87
CA LEU A 22 -17.96 -6.29 5.97
C LEU A 22 -17.55 -5.78 4.59
N LYS A 23 -18.15 -4.67 4.14
CA LYS A 23 -17.77 -3.96 2.91
C LYS A 23 -17.15 -2.59 3.23
N LEU A 24 -15.94 -2.37 2.73
CA LEU A 24 -15.19 -1.11 2.78
C LEU A 24 -15.20 -0.48 1.39
N ASN A 25 -15.77 0.71 1.23
CA ASN A 25 -15.68 1.45 -0.03
C ASN A 25 -15.88 2.97 0.19
N PRO A 26 -14.93 3.85 -0.21
CA PRO A 26 -13.59 3.52 -0.71
C PRO A 26 -12.73 2.82 0.35
N VAL A 27 -11.58 2.26 -0.04
CA VAL A 27 -10.55 1.78 0.89
C VAL A 27 -9.56 2.91 1.15
N THR A 28 -9.19 3.10 2.42
CA THR A 28 -8.24 4.12 2.90
C THR A 28 -7.12 3.48 3.71
N LEU A 29 -6.00 4.18 3.88
CA LEU A 29 -4.86 3.70 4.68
C LEU A 29 -5.23 3.34 6.11
N ASP A 30 -6.21 4.05 6.70
CA ASP A 30 -6.71 3.81 8.05
C ASP A 30 -7.44 2.48 8.22
N ASP A 31 -7.84 1.84 7.10
CA ASP A 31 -8.52 0.53 7.14
C ASP A 31 -7.52 -0.62 7.33
N ASP A 32 -6.21 -0.37 7.21
CA ASP A 32 -5.16 -1.37 7.40
C ASP A 32 -5.13 -1.89 8.85
N GLY A 33 -5.32 -3.19 9.03
CA GLY A 33 -5.39 -3.75 10.37
C GLY A 33 -5.98 -5.15 10.43
N VAL A 34 -6.34 -5.56 11.65
CA VAL A 34 -6.83 -6.91 11.93
C VAL A 34 -8.30 -6.87 12.32
N TYR A 35 -9.12 -7.61 11.58
CA TYR A 35 -10.57 -7.71 11.75
C TYR A 35 -10.97 -9.07 12.32
N GLN A 36 -12.06 -9.10 13.09
CA GLN A 36 -12.66 -10.32 13.60
C GLN A 36 -14.18 -10.16 13.65
N CYS A 37 -14.90 -11.14 13.12
CA CYS A 37 -16.35 -11.20 13.28
C CYS A 37 -16.70 -11.82 14.63
N GLN A 38 -17.63 -11.19 15.35
CA GLN A 38 -18.07 -11.62 16.67
C GLN A 38 -19.59 -11.64 16.72
N VAL A 39 -20.14 -12.71 17.29
CA VAL A 39 -21.56 -12.86 17.62
C VAL A 39 -21.66 -12.95 19.13
N GLY A 40 -22.44 -12.06 19.74
CA GLY A 40 -22.67 -12.03 21.19
C GLY A 40 -23.42 -13.26 21.68
N THR A 41 -23.62 -13.36 22.99
CA THR A 41 -24.43 -14.42 23.58
C THR A 41 -25.89 -14.30 23.13
N GLY A 42 -26.51 -15.44 22.81
CA GLY A 42 -27.89 -15.46 22.35
C GLY A 42 -28.91 -15.34 23.49
N LYS A 43 -30.19 -15.20 23.14
CA LYS A 43 -31.27 -14.97 24.11
C LYS A 43 -31.56 -16.19 24.99
N ARG A 44 -31.06 -17.38 24.61
CA ARG A 44 -31.23 -18.63 25.36
C ARG A 44 -29.89 -19.10 25.94
N ASP A 45 -29.03 -18.16 26.30
CA ASP A 45 -27.71 -18.43 26.85
C ASP A 45 -26.80 -19.18 25.85
N GLU A 46 -27.03 -19.00 24.55
CA GLU A 46 -26.13 -19.53 23.53
C GLU A 46 -24.75 -18.85 23.65
N PRO A 47 -23.64 -19.61 23.56
CA PRO A 47 -22.31 -19.07 23.76
C PRO A 47 -21.94 -18.07 22.66
N ALA A 48 -21.19 -17.03 23.02
CA ALA A 48 -20.64 -16.08 22.06
C ALA A 48 -19.65 -16.79 21.11
N ILE A 49 -19.73 -16.44 19.82
CA ILE A 49 -18.90 -17.05 18.77
C ILE A 49 -17.96 -15.97 18.20
N ARG A 50 -16.71 -16.34 17.98
CA ARG A 50 -15.71 -15.47 17.34
C ARG A 50 -15.10 -16.18 16.16
N SER A 51 -14.97 -15.48 15.03
CA SER A 51 -14.30 -16.00 13.86
C SER A 51 -12.77 -16.03 14.04
N ARG A 52 -12.08 -16.62 13.06
CA ARG A 52 -10.65 -16.37 12.87
C ARG A 52 -10.41 -14.88 12.59
N LYS A 53 -9.24 -14.39 12.99
CA LYS A 53 -8.77 -13.04 12.65
C LYS A 53 -8.39 -12.99 11.17
N ALA A 54 -8.70 -11.88 10.51
CA ALA A 54 -8.29 -11.58 9.15
C ALA A 54 -7.47 -10.29 9.14
N THR A 55 -6.34 -10.28 8.44
CA THR A 55 -5.50 -9.10 8.26
C THR A 55 -5.85 -8.45 6.93
N LEU A 56 -6.24 -7.18 6.97
CA LEU A 56 -6.41 -6.34 5.79
C LEU A 56 -5.16 -5.48 5.62
N THR A 57 -4.46 -5.67 4.50
CA THR A 57 -3.30 -4.84 4.14
C THR A 57 -3.66 -3.91 3.00
N VAL A 58 -3.55 -2.61 3.24
CA VAL A 58 -3.76 -1.58 2.22
C VAL A 58 -2.44 -1.26 1.53
N LEU A 59 -2.43 -1.35 0.21
CA LEU A 59 -1.26 -1.07 -0.61
C LEU A 59 -1.35 0.33 -1.21
N VAL A 60 -0.23 1.04 -1.23
CA VAL A 60 -0.12 2.37 -1.84
C VAL A 60 0.98 2.31 -2.89
N PRO A 61 0.68 2.61 -4.17
CA PRO A 61 1.70 2.70 -5.19
C PRO A 61 2.63 3.89 -4.89
N PRO A 62 3.95 3.71 -4.99
CA PRO A 62 4.87 4.83 -4.81
C PRO A 62 4.75 5.82 -5.97
N ASN A 63 5.27 7.02 -5.74
CA ASN A 63 5.45 8.02 -6.77
C ASN A 63 6.44 7.52 -7.84
N ARG A 64 6.28 8.04 -9.05
CA ARG A 64 7.23 7.78 -10.13
C ARG A 64 8.66 8.13 -9.66
N PRO A 65 9.63 7.22 -9.88
CA PRO A 65 11.00 7.49 -9.49
C PRO A 65 11.53 8.73 -10.21
N ARG A 66 12.34 9.52 -9.52
CA ARG A 66 13.02 10.70 -10.08
C ARG A 66 14.49 10.68 -9.72
N ILE A 67 15.32 11.18 -10.64
CA ILE A 67 16.74 11.43 -10.41
C ILE A 67 16.88 12.83 -9.79
N THR A 68 17.53 12.96 -8.63
CA THR A 68 17.62 14.26 -7.95
C THR A 68 18.49 15.27 -8.69
N GLN A 69 19.45 14.79 -9.47
CA GLN A 69 20.35 15.57 -10.31
C GLN A 69 19.67 16.12 -11.59
N GLY A 70 18.44 15.68 -11.90
CA GLY A 70 17.66 16.15 -13.06
C GLY A 70 17.91 15.36 -14.35
N ASP A 71 17.33 15.84 -15.45
CA ASP A 71 17.30 15.13 -16.74
C ASP A 71 18.62 15.22 -17.53
N LYS A 72 19.45 16.21 -17.20
CA LYS A 72 20.72 16.47 -17.89
C LYS A 72 21.82 16.73 -16.89
N ILE A 73 22.91 16.00 -17.04
CA ILE A 73 24.09 16.11 -16.19
C ILE A 73 25.28 16.38 -17.09
N TYR A 74 26.02 17.43 -16.76
CA TYR A 74 27.26 17.76 -17.44
C TYR A 74 28.41 17.28 -16.56
N THR A 75 29.22 16.37 -17.10
CA THR A 75 30.41 15.85 -16.43
C THR A 75 31.61 15.89 -17.38
N THR A 76 32.80 15.86 -16.82
CA THR A 76 34.05 15.74 -17.57
C THR A 76 34.54 14.30 -17.54
N GLU A 77 35.33 13.91 -18.54
CA GLU A 77 35.95 12.59 -18.57
C GLU A 77 36.70 12.29 -17.26
N ASN A 78 36.61 11.04 -16.78
CA ASN A 78 37.20 10.57 -15.52
C ASN A 78 36.69 11.25 -14.24
N SER A 79 35.61 12.03 -14.31
CA SER A 79 34.91 12.54 -13.12
C SER A 79 33.76 11.61 -12.75
N PRO A 80 33.86 10.85 -11.63
CA PRO A 80 32.77 9.98 -11.19
C PRO A 80 31.56 10.81 -10.79
N ILE A 81 30.38 10.37 -11.22
CA ILE A 81 29.10 10.97 -10.85
C ILE A 81 28.27 9.96 -10.05
N GLU A 82 27.64 10.45 -8.98
CA GLU A 82 26.65 9.69 -8.23
C GLU A 82 25.25 10.15 -8.66
N LEU A 83 24.42 9.19 -9.07
CA LEU A 83 23.02 9.42 -9.40
C LEU A 83 22.17 8.89 -8.26
N GLU A 84 21.26 9.73 -7.77
CA GLU A 84 20.36 9.36 -6.69
C GLU A 84 18.95 9.25 -7.26
N CYS A 85 18.38 8.06 -7.15
CA CYS A 85 17.02 7.75 -7.56
C CYS A 85 16.12 7.68 -6.33
N ILE A 86 15.06 8.50 -6.32
CA ILE A 86 14.12 8.58 -5.21
C ILE A 86 12.71 8.20 -5.69
N SER A 87 12.06 7.28 -4.97
CA SER A 87 10.66 6.90 -5.15
C SER A 87 9.98 6.87 -3.77
N GLU A 88 9.01 7.76 -3.55
CA GLU A 88 8.42 8.06 -2.24
C GLU A 88 6.94 7.66 -2.17
N GLY A 89 6.42 7.47 -0.96
CA GLY A 89 4.98 7.30 -0.72
C GLY A 89 4.43 5.89 -0.96
N GLY A 90 5.28 4.91 -1.25
CA GLY A 90 4.88 3.51 -1.41
C GLY A 90 4.60 2.82 -0.07
N LYS A 91 3.59 1.95 -0.05
CA LYS A 91 3.35 0.96 1.01
C LYS A 91 3.15 -0.42 0.36
N PRO A 92 4.09 -1.38 0.51
CA PRO A 92 5.34 -1.28 1.28
C PRO A 92 6.38 -0.36 0.63
N GLN A 93 7.52 -0.15 1.30
CA GLN A 93 8.66 0.59 0.74
C GLN A 93 9.02 0.01 -0.64
N ALA A 94 9.25 0.90 -1.61
CA ALA A 94 9.59 0.48 -2.97
C ALA A 94 10.97 -0.18 -3.01
N GLU A 95 11.08 -1.29 -3.74
CA GLU A 95 12.38 -1.84 -4.12
C GLU A 95 12.93 -1.03 -5.30
N VAL A 96 14.13 -0.49 -5.15
CA VAL A 96 14.81 0.31 -6.19
C VAL A 96 15.86 -0.58 -6.87
N SER A 97 15.69 -0.85 -8.16
CA SER A 97 16.71 -1.50 -8.99
C SER A 97 17.46 -0.47 -9.82
N ALA A 98 18.78 -0.38 -9.66
CA ALA A 98 19.63 0.43 -10.52
C ALA A 98 20.07 -0.40 -11.74
N GLU A 99 19.63 -0.01 -12.92
CA GLU A 99 20.18 -0.55 -14.16
C GLU A 99 21.39 0.30 -14.56
N ALA A 100 22.57 -0.32 -14.57
CA ALA A 100 23.79 0.34 -15.03
C ALA A 100 23.72 0.53 -16.55
N PHE A 101 23.23 1.69 -16.97
CA PHE A 101 23.47 2.15 -18.33
C PHE A 101 24.97 2.42 -18.44
N HIS A 102 25.67 1.57 -19.20
CA HIS A 102 27.01 1.88 -19.64
C HIS A 102 26.90 3.15 -20.49
N VAL A 103 27.19 4.29 -19.87
CA VAL A 103 27.49 5.52 -20.60
C VAL A 103 28.75 5.17 -21.38
N PHE A 104 28.58 4.77 -22.63
CA PHE A 104 29.63 4.89 -23.62
C PHE A 104 29.95 6.38 -23.65
N ILE A 105 30.91 6.81 -22.83
CA ILE A 105 31.66 8.02 -23.09
C ILE A 105 32.18 7.76 -24.50
N ILE A 106 31.51 8.37 -25.48
CA ILE A 106 32.02 8.43 -26.83
C ILE A 106 33.30 9.22 -26.63
N LEU A 107 34.41 8.50 -26.47
CA LEU A 107 35.72 9.05 -26.69
C LEU A 107 35.58 9.71 -28.07
N LEU A 108 35.44 11.02 -28.10
CA LEU A 108 35.78 11.79 -29.29
C LEU A 108 37.31 11.72 -29.40
N SER A 109 37.84 10.50 -29.58
CA SER A 109 39.16 10.21 -30.08
C SER A 109 39.11 10.36 -31.59
N TRP A 110 38.88 11.59 -32.04
CA TRP A 110 39.27 12.08 -33.35
C TRP A 110 39.63 13.56 -33.22
N GLN A 111 40.67 13.85 -32.44
CA GLN A 111 41.68 14.85 -32.78
C GLN A 111 42.99 14.50 -32.08
#